data_AF-A0A0E2ASU2-F1
#
_entry.id   AF-A0A0E2ASU2-F1
#
_cell.length_a   1.000
_cell.length_b   1.000
_cell.length_c   1.000
_cell.angle_alpha   90.00
_cell.angle_beta   90.00
_cell.angle_gamma   90.00
#
_symmetry.space_group_name_H-M   'P 1'
#
loop_
_entity.id
_entity.type
_entity.pdbx_description
1 polymer ?
#
loop_
_entity_poly.entity_id
_entity_poly.type
_entity_poly.pdbx_seq_one_letter_code
_entity_poly.pdbx_strand_id
1 'polypeptide(L)' 'MEQRKEGKPIEFSIEFCKKSTGELITYERAVLSSFHSSGSTVNILQIGEYAPRKIRRCLITRFNNIKVYF' A
#
# COMPACT_ATOMS: atom_id res chain seq x y z
N MET A 1 9.15 8.24 1.06
CA MET A 1 8.00 7.31 0.86
C MET A 1 7.60 6.60 2.14
N GLU A 2 8.44 6.55 3.17
CA GLU A 2 7.99 6.22 4.52
C GLU A 2 7.84 7.53 5.32
N GLN A 3 6.61 7.88 5.71
CA GLN A 3 6.38 8.98 6.63
C GLN A 3 6.13 8.40 8.01
N ARG A 4 6.77 8.99 9.00
CA ARG A 4 6.58 8.64 10.41
C ARG A 4 6.15 9.89 11.18
N LYS A 5 5.22 9.72 12.11
CA LYS A 5 4.84 10.74 13.08
C LYS A 5 5.17 10.19 14.45
N GLU A 6 6.00 10.90 15.21
CA GLU A 6 6.43 10.48 16.56
C GLU A 6 7.05 9.06 16.58
N GLY A 7 7.84 8.75 15.55
CA GLY A 7 8.49 7.43 15.40
C GLY A 7 7.58 6.30 14.93
N LYS A 8 6.26 6.51 14.86
CA LYS A 8 5.28 5.53 14.39
C LYS A 8 5.00 5.67 12.88
N PRO A 9 4.77 4.57 12.15
CA PRO A 9 4.32 4.63 10.77
C PRO A 9 3.02 5.44 10.66
N ILE A 10 2.92 6.29 9.63
CA ILE A 10 1.67 7.00 9.34
C ILE A 10 0.72 6.06 8.59
N GLU A 11 -0.52 6.00 9.06
CA GLU A 11 -1.59 5.28 8.38
C GLU A 11 -2.05 6.02 7.11
N PHE A 12 -2.40 5.27 6.07
CA PHE A 12 -2.98 5.78 4.83
C PHE A 12 -4.00 4.80 4.26
N SER A 13 -4.83 5.28 3.33
CA SER A 13 -5.66 4.41 2.51
C SER A 13 -4.97 4.10 1.17
N ILE A 14 -5.20 2.90 0.65
CA ILE A 14 -4.62 2.45 -0.63
C ILE A 14 -5.62 1.58 -1.38
N GLU A 15 -5.71 1.78 -2.69
CA GLU A 15 -6.45 0.93 -3.61
C GLU A 15 -5.50 0.31 -4.62
N PHE A 16 -5.64 -0.98 -4.90
CA PHE A 16 -4.84 -1.67 -5.90
C PHE A 16 -5.60 -2.80 -6.58
N CYS A 17 -5.21 -3.10 -7.82
CA CYS A 17 -5.77 -4.22 -8.59
C CYS A 17 -5.09 -5.53 -8.20
N LYS A 18 -5.88 -6.53 -7.80
CA LYS A 18 -5.43 -7.88 -7.51
C LYS A 18 -5.06 -8.57 -8.82
N LYS A 19 -3.77 -8.82 -9.04
CA LYS A 19 -3.24 -9.40 -10.29
C LYS A 19 -3.97 -10.68 -10.76
N SER A 20 -4.39 -11.53 -9.84
CA SER A 20 -5.00 -12.83 -10.18
C SER A 20 -6.46 -12.73 -10.63
N THR A 21 -7.21 -11.71 -10.19
CA THR A 21 -8.66 -11.61 -10.45
C THR A 21 -9.06 -10.33 -11.18
N GLY A 22 -8.20 -9.31 -11.22
CA GLY A 22 -8.54 -7.98 -11.73
C GLY A 22 -9.36 -7.13 -10.74
N GLU A 23 -9.70 -7.68 -9.57
CA GLU A 23 -10.53 -7.01 -8.57
C GLU A 23 -9.78 -5.84 -7.92
N LEU A 24 -10.46 -4.70 -7.73
CA LEU A 24 -9.95 -3.59 -6.95
C LEU A 24 -10.12 -3.87 -5.46
N ILE A 25 -9.02 -3.90 -4.73
CA ILE A 25 -9.00 -4.05 -3.28
C ILE A 25 -8.65 -2.70 -2.67
N THR A 26 -9.43 -2.29 -1.66
CA THR A 26 -9.18 -1.09 -0.88
C THR A 26 -8.84 -1.45 0.56
N TYR A 27 -7.73 -0.92 1.04
CA TYR A 27 -7.43 -0.85 2.46
C TYR A 27 -7.68 0.57 2.94
N GLU A 28 -8.69 0.75 3.78
CA GLU A 28 -9.01 2.04 4.38
C GLU A 28 -7.91 2.53 5.33
N ARG A 29 -7.27 1.59 6.02
CA ARG A 29 -6.18 1.85 6.97
C ARG A 29 -5.06 0.85 6.76
N ALA A 30 -3.90 1.34 6.35
CA ALA A 30 -2.70 0.55 6.18
C ALA A 30 -1.44 1.35 6.51
N VAL A 31 -0.34 0.64 6.76
CA VAL A 31 1.00 1.21 6.96
C VAL A 31 1.98 0.60 5.97
N LEU A 32 2.98 1.40 5.58
CA LEU A 32 4.09 0.91 4.76
C LEU A 32 5.04 0.16 5.69
N SER A 33 5.17 -1.16 5.50
CA SER A 33 6.07 -1.96 6.34
C SER A 33 7.50 -1.93 5.80
N SER A 34 7.65 -1.97 4.48
CA SER A 34 8.94 -1.82 3.80
C SER A 34 8.77 -1.54 2.30
N PHE A 35 9.78 -0.91 1.70
CA PHE A 35 9.87 -0.74 0.26
C PHE A 35 11.29 -1.10 -0.20
N HIS A 36 11.41 -1.72 -1.37
CA HIS A 36 12.73 -1.97 -1.96
C HIS A 36 13.14 -0.73 -2.76
N SER A 37 14.38 -0.28 -2.62
CA SER A 37 14.88 0.98 -3.21
C SER A 37 14.81 1.01 -4.75
N SER A 38 15.14 -0.12 -5.40
CA SER A 38 14.90 -0.34 -6.83
C SER A 38 13.55 -0.99 -7.15
N GLY A 39 12.69 -1.13 -6.13
CA GLY A 39 11.56 -2.03 -6.12
C GLY A 39 10.38 -1.58 -6.97
N SER A 40 9.93 -2.48 -7.84
CA SER A 40 8.60 -2.45 -8.46
C SER A 40 7.48 -2.84 -7.49
N THR A 41 7.82 -3.20 -6.25
CA THR A 41 6.86 -3.63 -5.22
C THR A 41 7.05 -2.90 -3.90
N VAL A 42 5.96 -2.77 -3.15
CA VAL A 42 5.91 -2.29 -1.76
C VAL A 42 5.27 -3.34 -0.87
N ASN A 43 5.67 -3.41 0.39
CA ASN A 43 5.01 -4.25 1.39
C ASN A 43 4.12 -3.37 2.26
N ILE A 44 2.85 -3.72 2.32
CA ILE A 44 1.80 -2.93 2.98
C ILE A 44 1.14 -3.82 4.02
N LEU A 45 1.03 -3.33 5.24
CA LEU A 45 0.31 -3.99 6.32
C LEU A 45 -1.04 -3.30 6.51
N GLN A 46 -2.13 -4.00 6.25
CA GLN A 46 -3.48 -3.53 6.59
C GLN A 46 -3.63 -3.56 8.11
N ILE A 47 -4.23 -2.51 8.69
CA ILE A 47 -4.47 -2.45 10.12
C ILE A 47 -5.42 -3.59 10.54
N GLY A 48 -5.03 -4.34 11.57
CA GLY A 48 -5.76 -5.52 12.06
C GLY A 48 -5.24 -6.86 11.50
N GLU A 49 -4.44 -6.84 10.44
CA GLU A 49 -3.78 -8.04 9.93
C GLU A 49 -2.46 -8.31 10.65
N TYR A 50 -2.04 -9.57 10.67
CA TYR A 50 -0.76 -9.98 11.27
C TYR A 50 0.42 -9.86 10.28
N ALA A 51 0.17 -10.06 8.99
CA ALA A 51 1.21 -10.19 7.98
C ALA A 51 1.10 -9.10 6.88
N PRO A 52 2.22 -8.47 6.48
CA PRO A 52 2.23 -7.55 5.36
C PRO A 52 2.03 -8.28 4.03
N ARG A 53 1.46 -7.57 3.06
CA ARG A 53 1.26 -8.06 1.69
C ARG A 53 2.15 -7.29 0.72
N LYS A 54 2.80 -8.03 -0.18
CA LYS A 54 3.60 -7.46 -1.26
C LYS A 54 2.69 -7.06 -2.43
N ILE A 55 2.74 -5.79 -2.80
CA ILE A 55 1.92 -5.20 -3.87
C ILE A 55 2.85 -4.61 -4.94
N ARG A 56 2.58 -4.90 -6.21
CA ARG A 56 3.27 -4.25 -7.33
C ARG A 56 2.78 -2.81 -7.46
N ARG A 57 3.69 -1.86 -7.49
CA ARG A 57 3.37 -0.42 -7.51
C ARG A 57 2.51 -0.04 -8.71
N CYS A 58 2.77 -0.61 -9.89
CA CYS A 58 2.00 -0.37 -11.10
C CYS A 58 0.54 -0.86 -11.04
N LEU A 59 0.17 -1.65 -10.02
CA LEU A 59 -1.20 -2.07 -9.80
C LEU A 59 -1.93 -1.17 -8.81
N ILE A 60 -1.23 -0.21 -8.18
CA ILE A 60 -1.83 0.73 -7.24
C ILE A 60 -2.53 1.82 -8.03
N THR A 61 -3.80 2.06 -7.70
CA THR A 61 -4.66 3.01 -8.39
C THR A 61 -4.95 4.26 -7.56
N ARG A 62 -4.89 4.16 -6.22
CA ARG A 62 -5.13 5.29 -5.31
C ARG A 62 -4.27 5.22 -4.06
N PHE A 63 -3.94 6.40 -3.52
CA PHE A 63 -3.43 6.60 -2.17
C PHE A 63 -4.23 7.73 -1.51
N ASN A 64 -4.71 7.56 -0.28
CA ASN A 64 -5.46 8.58 0.47
C ASN A 64 -6.60 9.20 -0.36
N ASN A 65 -7.35 8.35 -1.05
CA ASN A 65 -8.42 8.71 -1.99
C ASN A 65 -8.00 9.53 -3.22
N ILE A 66 -6.71 9.88 -3.34
CA ILE A 66 -6.13 10.52 -4.51
C ILE A 66 -5.80 9.43 -5.52
N LYS A 67 -6.36 9.56 -6.72
CA LYS A 67 -6.08 8.64 -7.82
C LYS A 67 -4.68 8.89 -8.35
N VAL A 68 -3.90 7.82 -8.46
CA VAL A 68 -2.52 7.85 -8.92
C VAL A 68 -2.48 7.01 -10.18
N TYR A 69 -2.45 7.69 -11.31
CA TYR A 69 -2.30 7.05 -12.61
C TYR A 69 -0.81 6.79 -12.85
N PHE A 70 -0.49 5.59 -13.32
CA PHE A 70 0.77 5.32 -13.99
C PHE A 70 0.57 5.47 -15.50
#